data_AF-A0A650AVR1-F1
#
_entry.id   AF-A0A650AVR1-F1
#
_cell.length_a   1.000
_cell.length_b   1.000
_cell.length_c   1.000
_cell.angle_alpha   90.00
_cell.angle_beta   90.00
_cell.angle_gamma   90.00
#
_symmetry.space_group_name_H-M   'P 1'
#
loop_
_entity.id
_entity.type
_entity.pdbx_description
1 polymer ?
#
loop_
_entity_poly.entity_id
_entity_poly.type
_entity_poly.pdbx_seq_one_letter_code
_entity_poly.pdbx_strand_id
1 'polypeptide(L)'
;NYLTGFSKQSAYRKLLVAPTTLRERMLELIEREIEHARAGRRCGIKAKMNALVDQRLIDKLYEASTAGVPVELIVRGACSCTSGVAGLSEQIRIRSAVGSFLEHNR
;
A
#
# COMPACT_ATOMS: atom_id res chain seq x y z
N ASN A 1 -18.76 -19.10 10.52
CA ASN A 1 -18.84 -19.74 9.19
C ASN A 1 -17.43 -19.92 8.62
N TYR A 2 -16.90 -21.11 8.83
CA TYR A 2 -15.52 -21.56 8.58
C TYR A 2 -15.67 -22.99 8.07
N LEU A 3 -15.35 -23.29 6.81
CA LEU A 3 -15.35 -24.61 6.14
C LEU A 3 -14.86 -24.31 4.70
N THR A 4 -13.86 -24.91 4.08
CA THR A 4 -13.23 -26.25 4.15
C THR A 4 -11.91 -26.23 3.36
N GLY A 5 -10.96 -27.11 3.72
CA GLY A 5 -10.02 -27.69 2.73
C GLY A 5 -8.58 -27.19 2.70
N PHE A 6 -7.72 -27.82 3.51
CA PHE A 6 -6.29 -28.15 3.27
C PHE A 6 -5.51 -27.33 2.21
N SER A 7 -4.57 -26.49 2.62
CA SER A 7 -3.18 -26.95 2.78
C SER A 7 -2.46 -26.21 3.91
N LYS A 8 -2.00 -26.98 4.91
CA LYS A 8 -0.99 -26.55 5.88
C LYS A 8 0.33 -26.33 5.13
N GLN A 9 0.53 -25.16 4.54
CA GLN A 9 1.89 -24.64 4.33
C GLN A 9 2.14 -23.51 5.32
N SER A 10 2.52 -23.99 6.50
CA SER A 10 3.07 -23.27 7.64
C SER A 10 4.42 -22.67 7.27
N ALA A 11 4.45 -21.61 6.46
CA ALA A 11 5.57 -20.67 6.33
C ALA A 11 5.26 -19.49 5.39
N TYR A 12 4.12 -18.79 5.55
CA TYR A 12 3.95 -17.51 4.87
C TYR A 12 4.54 -16.37 5.71
N ARG A 13 5.86 -16.24 5.62
CA ARG A 13 6.65 -15.07 6.03
C ARG A 13 6.08 -13.85 5.29
N LYS A 14 5.39 -12.96 6.02
CA LYS A 14 4.71 -11.71 5.58
C LYS A 14 3.21 -11.78 5.26
N LEU A 15 2.46 -12.74 5.78
CA LEU A 15 0.99 -12.60 5.87
C LEU A 15 0.62 -12.04 7.24
N LEU A 16 0.49 -10.72 7.33
CA LEU A 16 -0.18 -10.08 8.46
C LEU A 16 -1.68 -10.35 8.33
N VAL A 17 -2.18 -11.20 9.23
CA VAL A 17 -3.60 -11.56 9.32
C VAL A 17 -4.27 -10.65 10.36
N ALA A 18 -5.46 -10.14 10.00
CA ALA A 18 -6.48 -9.44 10.83
C ALA A 18 -6.45 -7.88 10.91
N PRO A 19 -7.64 -7.24 10.99
CA PRO A 19 -7.93 -5.94 10.38
C PRO A 19 -7.51 -4.68 11.16
N THR A 20 -7.18 -4.77 12.44
CA THR A 20 -6.95 -3.57 13.28
C THR A 20 -5.46 -3.31 13.52
N THR A 21 -4.72 -4.34 13.95
CA THR A 21 -3.28 -4.23 14.28
C THR A 21 -2.43 -4.01 13.03
N LEU A 22 -2.82 -4.57 11.89
CA LEU A 22 -2.13 -4.33 10.63
C LEU A 22 -2.17 -2.86 10.23
N ARG A 23 -3.33 -2.21 10.36
CA ARG A 23 -3.47 -0.80 9.97
C ARG A 23 -2.59 0.10 10.84
N GLU A 24 -2.63 -0.07 12.15
CA GLU A 24 -1.82 0.73 13.08
C GLU A 24 -0.33 0.57 12.79
N ARG A 25 0.13 -0.66 12.55
CA ARG A 25 1.52 -0.92 12.19
C ARG A 25 1.91 -0.31 10.84
N MET A 26 1.02 -0.31 9.86
CA MET A 26 1.29 0.35 8.58
C MET A 26 1.40 1.86 8.75
N LEU A 27 0.55 2.47 9.59
CA LEU A 27 0.63 3.90 9.91
C LEU A 27 1.94 4.24 10.64
N GLU A 28 2.36 3.44 11.62
CA GLU A 28 3.64 3.59 12.31
C GLU A 28 4.84 3.52 11.35
N LEU A 29 4.81 2.58 10.41
CA LEU A 29 5.87 2.44 9.41
C LEU A 29 5.92 3.63 8.45
N ILE A 30 4.77 4.18 8.05
CA ILE A 30 4.72 5.38 7.20
C ILE A 30 5.23 6.61 7.96
N GLU A 31 4.84 6.78 9.23
CA GLU A 31 5.32 7.86 10.08
C GLU A 31 6.85 7.84 10.21
N ARG A 32 7.42 6.66 10.45
CA ARG A 32 8.87 6.51 10.52
C ARG A 32 9.58 6.96 9.24
N GLU A 33 9.02 6.65 8.07
CA GLU A 33 9.59 7.08 6.79
C GLU A 33 9.46 8.61 6.60
N ILE A 34 8.38 9.22 7.07
CA ILE A 34 8.21 10.68 7.12
C ILE A 34 9.31 11.30 7.99
N GLU A 35 9.55 10.76 9.19
CA GLU A 35 10.62 11.23 10.08
C GLU A 35 12.02 11.02 9.46
N HIS A 36 12.20 9.97 8.64
CA HIS A 36 13.43 9.76 7.89
C HIS A 36 13.62 10.84 6.82
N ALA A 37 12.58 11.15 6.04
CA ALA A 37 12.62 12.22 5.03
C ALA A 37 12.90 13.59 5.65
N ARG A 38 12.17 13.95 6.73
CA ARG A 38 12.36 15.22 7.45
C ARG A 38 13.78 15.37 8.01
N ALA A 39 14.40 14.28 8.42
CA ALA A 39 15.78 14.25 8.91
C ALA A 39 16.84 14.16 7.78
N GLY A 40 16.45 14.24 6.51
CA GLY A 40 17.37 14.10 5.36
C GLY A 40 17.98 12.70 5.23
N ARG A 41 17.38 11.68 5.86
CA ARG A 41 17.82 10.29 5.80
C ARG A 41 17.20 9.59 4.60
N ARG A 42 17.82 8.48 4.20
CA ARG A 42 17.26 7.61 3.17
C ARG A 42 15.91 7.05 3.63
N CYS A 43 14.89 7.25 2.81
CA CYS A 43 13.51 6.81 3.04
C CYS A 43 12.90 6.27 1.74
N GLY A 44 11.78 5.57 1.86
CA GLY A 44 10.95 5.15 0.74
C GLY A 44 9.95 4.06 1.11
N ILE A 45 8.76 4.16 0.52
CA ILE A 45 7.67 3.20 0.74
C ILE A 45 7.48 2.38 -0.53
N LYS A 46 7.55 1.06 -0.40
CA LYS A 46 7.19 0.12 -1.48
C LYS A 46 6.19 -0.89 -0.97
N ALA A 47 4.98 -0.89 -1.54
CA ALA A 47 3.91 -1.78 -1.09
C ALA A 47 3.19 -2.44 -2.27
N LYS A 48 2.77 -3.69 -2.06
CA LYS A 48 1.94 -4.45 -2.99
C LYS A 48 0.69 -4.92 -2.28
N MET A 49 -0.48 -4.67 -2.87
CA MET A 49 -1.76 -5.05 -2.27
C MET A 49 -2.82 -5.32 -3.33
N ASN A 50 -3.88 -6.00 -2.93
CA ASN A 50 -5.02 -6.27 -3.83
C ASN A 50 -5.92 -5.04 -3.95
N ALA A 51 -6.17 -4.31 -2.87
CA ALA A 51 -6.97 -3.09 -2.89
C ALA A 51 -6.41 -2.07 -1.90
N LEU A 52 -6.55 -0.80 -2.24
CA LEU A 52 -6.23 0.36 -1.40
C LEU A 52 -7.44 1.27 -1.33
N VAL A 53 -8.27 1.09 -0.30
CA VAL A 53 -9.53 1.82 -0.09
C VAL A 53 -9.67 2.38 1.33
N ASP A 54 -8.70 2.13 2.21
CA ASP A 54 -8.71 2.68 3.57
C ASP A 54 -8.28 4.15 3.54
N GLN A 55 -9.21 5.04 3.88
CA GLN A 55 -8.98 6.49 3.80
C GLN A 55 -7.84 6.95 4.71
N ARG A 56 -7.72 6.40 5.93
CA ARG A 56 -6.67 6.82 6.87
C ARG A 56 -5.28 6.46 6.35
N LEU A 57 -5.14 5.29 5.74
CA LEU A 57 -3.89 4.88 5.12
C LEU A 57 -3.57 5.74 3.89
N ILE A 58 -4.57 6.06 3.07
CA ILE A 58 -4.42 6.94 1.90
C ILE A 58 -3.98 8.35 2.33
N ASP A 59 -4.63 8.94 3.33
CA ASP A 59 -4.28 10.25 3.87
C ASP A 59 -2.84 10.26 4.39
N LYS A 60 -2.42 9.19 5.07
CA LYS A 60 -1.05 9.06 5.56
C LYS A 60 -0.02 8.91 4.43
N LEU A 61 -0.39 8.25 3.34
CA LEU A 61 0.46 8.16 2.14
C LEU A 61 0.60 9.52 1.44
N TYR A 62 -0.44 10.34 1.44
CA TYR A 62 -0.34 11.73 0.96
C TYR A 62 0.58 12.56 1.86
N GLU A 63 0.46 12.45 3.18
CA GLU A 63 1.38 13.13 4.10
C GLU A 63 2.84 12.72 3.84
N ALA A 64 3.08 11.43 3.62
CA ALA A 64 4.40 10.93 3.25
C ALA A 64 4.92 11.52 1.94
N SER A 65 4.06 11.60 0.93
CA SER A 65 4.39 12.21 -0.36
C SER A 65 4.74 13.69 -0.22
N THR A 66 3.93 14.48 0.51
CA THR A 66 4.22 15.90 0.77
C THR A 66 5.49 16.09 1.60
N ALA A 67 5.84 15.14 2.47
CA ALA A 67 7.11 15.14 3.20
C ALA A 67 8.34 14.74 2.35
N GLY A 68 8.14 14.42 1.06
CA GLY A 68 9.21 14.05 0.13
C GLY A 68 9.57 12.56 0.14
N VAL A 69 8.78 11.70 0.79
CA VAL A 69 9.02 10.25 0.79
C VAL A 69 8.63 9.68 -0.58
N PRO A 70 9.53 8.98 -1.30
CA PRO A 70 9.17 8.31 -2.54
C PRO A 70 8.29 7.09 -2.26
N VAL A 71 7.10 7.03 -2.87
CA VAL A 71 6.12 5.97 -2.68
C VAL A 71 5.89 5.20 -3.99
N GLU A 72 6.04 3.87 -3.95
CA GLU A 72 5.77 2.97 -5.07
C GLU A 72 4.73 1.92 -4.65
N LEU A 73 3.55 1.98 -5.27
CA LEU A 73 2.42 1.11 -4.95
C LEU A 73 2.13 0.19 -6.14
N ILE A 74 1.99 -1.10 -5.87
CA ILE A 74 1.51 -2.10 -6.82
C ILE A 74 0.12 -2.57 -6.37
N VAL A 75 -0.93 -2.09 -7.04
CA VAL A 75 -2.33 -2.39 -6.64
C VAL A 75 -3.00 -3.24 -7.72
N ARG A 76 -3.59 -4.39 -7.36
CA ARG A 76 -4.21 -5.30 -8.35
C ARG A 76 -5.69 -5.01 -8.65
N GLY A 77 -6.40 -4.37 -7.74
CA GLY A 77 -7.85 -4.17 -7.81
C GLY A 77 -8.20 -2.72 -7.48
N ALA A 78 -9.22 -2.51 -6.65
CA ALA A 78 -9.71 -1.17 -6.31
C ALA A 78 -8.62 -0.29 -5.67
N CYS A 79 -8.44 0.91 -6.18
CA CYS A 79 -7.52 1.92 -5.67
C CYS A 79 -8.23 3.27 -5.60
N SER A 80 -8.36 3.81 -4.40
CA SER A 80 -8.92 5.15 -4.15
C SER A 80 -7.83 6.22 -3.98
N CYS A 81 -6.55 5.83 -4.03
CA CYS A 81 -5.42 6.75 -4.02
C CYS A 81 -5.15 7.28 -5.43
N THR A 82 -4.92 8.59 -5.55
CA THR A 82 -4.64 9.29 -6.80
C THR A 82 -3.18 9.72 -6.83
N SER A 83 -2.41 9.29 -7.82
CA SER A 83 -1.02 9.71 -8.04
C SER A 83 -0.90 10.92 -8.95
N GLY A 84 0.18 11.71 -8.79
CA GLY A 84 0.56 12.77 -9.72
C GLY A 84 -0.19 14.10 -9.56
N VAL A 85 -0.86 14.31 -8.42
CA VAL A 85 -1.48 15.61 -8.09
C VAL A 85 -0.42 16.51 -7.47
N ALA A 86 -0.17 17.67 -8.09
CA ALA A 86 0.78 18.66 -7.60
C ALA A 86 0.51 19.05 -6.14
N GLY A 87 1.55 19.10 -5.30
CA GLY A 87 1.47 19.43 -3.88
C GLY A 87 0.89 18.34 -2.97
N LEU A 88 0.40 17.22 -3.52
CA LEU A 88 -0.24 16.16 -2.74
C LEU A 88 0.37 14.77 -3.00
N SER A 89 0.48 14.35 -4.26
CA SER A 89 0.83 12.98 -4.64
C SER A 89 1.90 12.85 -5.71
N GLU A 90 2.76 13.87 -5.84
CA GLU A 90 3.87 13.89 -6.80
C GLU A 90 4.91 12.78 -6.57
N GLN A 91 5.10 12.38 -5.32
CA GLN A 91 6.04 11.31 -4.95
C GLN A 91 5.41 9.91 -5.00
N ILE A 92 4.11 9.82 -5.32
CA ILE A 92 3.38 8.56 -5.38
C ILE A 92 3.35 8.04 -6.81
N ARG A 93 3.85 6.82 -7.01
CA ARG A 93 3.73 6.08 -8.26
C ARG A 93 2.89 4.84 -8.03
N ILE A 94 1.77 4.75 -8.73
CA ILE A 94 0.87 3.60 -8.67
C ILE A 94 1.01 2.81 -9.96
N ARG A 95 1.31 1.53 -9.84
CA ARG A 95 1.30 0.56 -10.94
C ARG A 95 0.19 -0.43 -10.68
N SER A 96 -0.70 -0.60 -11.66
CA SER A 96 -1.66 -1.70 -11.59
C SER A 96 -0.99 -3.01 -12.00
N ALA A 97 -1.22 -4.08 -11.24
CA ALA A 97 -0.86 -5.44 -11.66
C ALA A 97 -1.96 -6.09 -12.53
N VAL A 98 -2.91 -5.29 -13.01
CA VAL A 98 -3.86 -5.68 -14.05
C VAL A 98 -3.15 -5.55 -15.40
N GLY A 99 -2.70 -6.69 -15.95
CA GLY A 99 -2.50 -6.77 -17.39
C GLY A 99 -3.83 -6.55 -18.11
N SER A 100 -3.78 -6.12 -19.37
CA SER A 100 -4.92 -5.72 -20.24
C SER A 100 -6.07 -6.72 -20.43
N PHE A 101 -6.15 -7.79 -19.65
CA PHE A 101 -7.24 -8.75 -19.71
C PHE A 101 -8.42 -8.30 -18.84
N LEU A 102 -9.20 -7.40 -19.42
CA LEU A 102 -10.65 -7.46 -19.36
C LEU A 102 -11.16 -8.26 -20.58
N GLU A 103 -10.48 -9.32 -21.01
CA GLU A 103 -10.97 -10.14 -22.12
C GLU A 103 -11.77 -11.30 -21.56
N HIS A 104 -13.07 -11.03 -21.53
CA HIS A 104 -14.14 -11.99 -21.65
C HIS A 104 -13.78 -13.07 -22.69
N ASN A 105 -13.19 -14.19 -22.26
CA ASN A 105 -13.25 -15.40 -23.05
C ASN A 105 -14.43 -16.21 -22.52
N ARG A 106 -15.44 -16.37 -23.37
CA ARG A 106 -16.47 -17.40 -23.18
C ARG A 106 -15.82 -18.78 -23.35
#